data_AF-C4WWS2-F1
#
_entry.id   AF-C4WWS2-F1
#
_cell.length_a   1.000
_cell.length_b   1.000
_cell.length_c   1.000
_cell.angle_alpha   90.00
_cell.angle_beta   90.00
_cell.angle_gamma   90.00
#
_symmetry.space_group_name_H-M   'P 1'
#
loop_
_entity.id
_entity.type
_entity.pdbx_description
1 polymer ?
#
loop_
_entity_poly.entity_id
_entity_poly.type
_entity_poly.pdbx_seq_one_letter_code
_entity_poly.pdbx_strand_id
1 'polypeptide(L)'
;MSASESTTGGVFLVSVIGQIEKAHFPSYDNMYCKYTFVYGPDWEIVTGIEEGISQIAQKSQDERQQVVWNFPLDISFKSTNPHGWPQLIISVYGLDTFGNDVVRGYGVCHLPVVNGQSSEEMIMFVPESSSTLQKLTSWLTGKRPEYVDARLLARGDGREVTRVRSQGCVWINLMLCSKTFISMALKTIITVKYQFLSMMVCEIKSLKQYLVKKKSQS
;
A
#
# COMPACT_ATOMS: atom_id res chain seq x y z
N MET A 1 -8.23 -45.33 -15.63
CA MET A 1 -7.15 -44.33 -15.83
C MET A 1 -7.35 -43.24 -14.80
N SER A 2 -6.77 -43.42 -13.61
CA SER A 2 -6.75 -42.42 -12.54
C SER A 2 -5.64 -41.42 -12.84
N ALA A 3 -6.01 -40.16 -13.06
CA ALA A 3 -5.04 -39.08 -13.21
C ALA A 3 -4.23 -38.96 -11.91
N SER A 4 -2.92 -39.06 -12.05
CA SER A 4 -1.94 -38.86 -10.98
C SER A 4 -1.99 -37.39 -10.52
N GLU A 5 -2.41 -37.15 -9.28
CA GLU A 5 -2.13 -35.90 -8.58
C GLU A 5 -0.62 -35.76 -8.39
N SER A 6 0.03 -35.07 -9.32
CA SER A 6 1.41 -34.65 -9.19
C SER A 6 1.50 -33.64 -8.04
N THR A 7 2.28 -33.97 -7.01
CA THR A 7 2.68 -33.10 -5.90
C THR A 7 3.35 -31.84 -6.46
N THR A 8 2.53 -30.84 -6.76
CA THR A 8 2.98 -29.54 -7.26
C THR A 8 3.10 -28.64 -6.04
N GLY A 9 4.28 -28.07 -5.78
CA GLY A 9 4.53 -27.20 -4.62
C GLY A 9 3.39 -26.22 -4.41
N GLY A 10 2.99 -26.01 -3.15
CA GLY A 10 1.77 -25.29 -2.77
C GLY A 10 1.75 -23.83 -3.23
N VAL A 11 1.36 -23.61 -4.48
CA VAL A 11 1.09 -22.28 -5.04
C VAL A 11 -0.30 -21.85 -4.59
N PHE A 12 -0.40 -20.60 -4.15
CA PHE A 12 -1.69 -19.95 -3.93
C PHE A 12 -1.88 -18.80 -4.92
N LEU A 13 -3.13 -18.50 -5.21
CA LEU A 13 -3.53 -17.45 -6.14
C LEU A 13 -4.23 -16.34 -5.39
N VAL A 14 -3.95 -15.10 -5.75
CA VAL A 14 -4.59 -13.90 -5.20
C VAL A 14 -5.05 -13.03 -6.37
N SER A 15 -6.36 -12.82 -6.48
CA SER A 15 -6.96 -11.94 -7.48
C SER A 15 -7.54 -10.71 -6.79
N VAL A 16 -7.25 -9.54 -7.33
CA VAL A 16 -7.75 -8.26 -6.84
C VAL A 16 -8.44 -7.53 -7.98
N ILE A 17 -9.70 -7.20 -7.75
CA ILE A 17 -10.53 -6.40 -8.63
C ILE A 17 -11.04 -5.21 -7.83
N GLY A 18 -10.97 -4.02 -8.38
CA GLY A 18 -11.35 -2.82 -7.65
C GLY A 18 -11.32 -1.57 -8.50
N GLN A 19 -11.32 -0.44 -7.82
CA GLN A 19 -11.25 0.87 -8.45
C GLN A 19 -10.66 1.92 -7.54
N ILE A 20 -9.97 2.88 -8.14
CA ILE A 20 -9.62 4.16 -7.53
C ILE A 20 -10.83 5.09 -7.76
N GLU A 21 -11.69 5.19 -6.75
CA GLU A 21 -12.98 5.87 -6.89
C GLU A 21 -12.77 7.37 -7.06
N LYS A 22 -12.12 7.99 -6.07
CA LYS A 22 -12.07 9.44 -5.94
C LYS A 22 -10.91 9.91 -5.08
N ALA A 23 -10.63 11.20 -5.15
CA ALA A 23 -9.70 11.88 -4.27
C ALA A 23 -10.26 13.22 -3.77
N HIS A 24 -9.66 13.67 -2.68
CA HIS A 24 -9.88 14.99 -2.12
C HIS A 24 -8.54 15.67 -1.88
N PHE A 25 -8.31 16.76 -2.61
CA PHE A 25 -7.13 17.61 -2.50
C PHE A 25 -7.59 19.06 -2.39
N PRO A 26 -7.54 19.70 -1.21
CA PRO A 26 -8.11 21.03 -1.01
C PRO A 26 -7.59 22.09 -1.99
N SER A 27 -6.29 22.08 -2.29
CA SER A 27 -5.62 23.16 -3.01
C SER A 27 -5.40 22.93 -4.51
N TYR A 28 -5.77 21.78 -5.07
CA TYR A 28 -5.43 21.42 -6.45
C TYR A 28 -6.63 20.94 -7.26
N ASP A 29 -6.57 21.09 -8.57
CA ASP A 29 -7.60 20.69 -9.52
C ASP A 29 -6.93 20.15 -10.80
N ASN A 30 -7.70 19.63 -11.75
CA ASN A 30 -7.23 19.03 -13.00
C ASN A 30 -6.18 17.95 -12.72
N MET A 31 -6.64 16.88 -12.08
CA MET A 31 -5.77 15.85 -11.53
C MET A 31 -5.98 14.50 -12.24
N TYR A 32 -4.89 13.76 -12.41
CA TYR A 32 -4.92 12.35 -12.78
C TYR A 32 -4.07 11.55 -11.80
N CYS A 33 -4.29 10.25 -11.75
CA CYS A 33 -3.50 9.35 -10.93
C CYS A 33 -2.77 8.32 -11.79
N LYS A 34 -1.58 7.96 -11.36
CA LYS A 34 -0.84 6.78 -11.84
C LYS A 34 -0.80 5.78 -10.70
N TYR A 35 -1.14 4.54 -10.97
CA TYR A 35 -0.96 3.46 -10.02
C TYR A 35 0.10 2.47 -10.48
N THR A 36 0.69 1.77 -9.52
CA THR A 36 1.64 0.70 -9.77
C THR A 36 1.56 -0.31 -8.64
N PHE A 37 1.49 -1.60 -8.98
CA PHE A 37 1.64 -2.68 -8.01
C PHE A 37 3.12 -2.97 -7.76
N VAL A 38 3.49 -3.13 -6.49
CA VAL A 38 4.83 -3.55 -6.08
C VAL A 38 4.71 -4.78 -5.21
N TYR A 39 5.53 -5.79 -5.47
CA TYR A 39 5.45 -7.10 -4.83
C TYR A 39 6.84 -7.71 -4.68
N GLY A 40 6.94 -8.72 -3.82
CA GLY A 40 8.18 -9.45 -3.55
C GLY A 40 8.62 -10.36 -4.71
N PRO A 41 9.85 -10.87 -4.69
CA PRO A 41 10.44 -11.62 -5.80
C PRO A 41 9.77 -12.98 -6.07
N ASP A 42 9.04 -13.54 -5.11
CA ASP A 42 8.30 -14.81 -5.27
C ASP A 42 6.91 -14.60 -5.91
N TRP A 43 6.45 -13.36 -6.00
CA TRP A 43 5.15 -13.04 -6.57
C TRP A 43 5.27 -12.87 -8.08
N GLU A 44 4.41 -13.56 -8.82
CA GLU A 44 4.32 -13.45 -10.28
C GLU A 44 2.92 -13.01 -10.68
N ILE A 45 2.84 -12.07 -11.63
CA ILE A 45 1.57 -11.67 -12.25
C ILE A 45 1.10 -12.79 -13.17
N VAL A 46 -0.11 -13.28 -12.94
CA VAL A 46 -0.79 -14.26 -13.80
C VAL A 46 -1.57 -13.55 -14.90
N THR A 47 -2.34 -12.53 -14.51
CA THR A 47 -3.17 -11.72 -15.42
C THR A 47 -3.36 -10.31 -14.87
N GLY A 48 -3.76 -9.39 -15.73
CA GLY A 48 -4.11 -8.02 -15.37
C GLY A 48 -3.01 -7.01 -15.65
N ILE A 49 -3.18 -5.79 -15.12
CA ILE A 49 -2.34 -4.65 -15.45
C ILE A 49 -1.54 -4.23 -14.20
N GLU A 50 -0.21 -4.24 -14.32
CA GLU A 50 0.71 -3.89 -13.22
C GLU A 50 0.72 -2.38 -12.92
N GLU A 51 0.65 -1.56 -13.97
CA GLU A 51 0.68 -0.11 -13.88
C GLU A 51 -0.27 0.54 -14.88
N GLY A 52 -0.86 1.67 -14.50
CA GLY A 52 -1.74 2.41 -15.41
C GLY A 52 -1.94 3.84 -14.96
N ILE A 53 -2.50 4.62 -15.88
CA ILE A 53 -2.69 6.07 -15.75
C ILE A 53 -4.16 6.37 -16.00
N SER A 54 -4.78 7.13 -15.10
CA SER A 54 -6.17 7.55 -15.24
C SER A 54 -6.34 8.69 -16.22
N GLN A 55 -7.60 8.94 -16.58
CA GLN A 55 -8.00 10.20 -17.17
C GLN A 55 -7.72 11.38 -16.22
N ILE A 56 -7.59 12.57 -16.81
CA ILE A 56 -7.62 13.83 -16.08
C ILE A 56 -9.06 14.10 -15.68
N ALA A 57 -9.28 14.43 -14.41
CA ALA A 57 -10.57 14.79 -13.87
C ALA A 57 -10.47 16.12 -13.11
N GLN A 58 -11.57 16.87 -13.17
CA GLN A 58 -11.75 18.11 -12.42
C GLN A 58 -12.50 17.85 -11.13
N LYS A 59 -12.33 18.74 -10.17
CA LYS A 59 -13.14 18.79 -8.96
C LYS A 59 -14.60 18.98 -9.32
N SER A 60 -15.45 18.26 -8.61
CA SER A 60 -16.88 18.51 -8.58
C SER A 60 -17.17 19.93 -8.10
N GLN A 61 -18.21 20.54 -8.68
CA GLN A 61 -18.69 21.87 -8.28
C GLN A 61 -19.54 21.84 -6.99
N ASP A 62 -19.78 20.66 -6.43
CA ASP A 62 -20.50 20.50 -5.18
C ASP A 62 -19.62 20.89 -3.97
N GLU A 63 -20.23 20.97 -2.79
CA GLU A 63 -19.53 21.30 -1.54
C GLU A 63 -18.43 20.29 -1.18
N ARG A 64 -18.44 19.09 -1.79
CA ARG A 64 -17.48 18.02 -1.51
C ARG A 64 -16.13 18.26 -2.18
N GLN A 65 -16.11 18.99 -3.32
CA GLN A 65 -14.90 19.34 -4.05
C GLN A 65 -14.00 18.12 -4.29
N GLN A 66 -14.59 17.03 -4.79
CA GLN A 66 -13.95 15.73 -5.01
C GLN A 66 -13.55 15.56 -6.47
N VAL A 67 -12.41 14.94 -6.72
CA VAL A 67 -12.00 14.49 -8.05
C VAL A 67 -12.40 13.03 -8.17
N VAL A 68 -13.23 12.68 -9.16
CA VAL A 68 -13.74 11.31 -9.34
C VAL A 68 -13.11 10.71 -10.60
N TRP A 69 -12.45 9.57 -10.44
CA TRP A 69 -11.88 8.83 -11.58
C TRP A 69 -12.64 7.53 -11.85
N ASN A 70 -13.08 6.82 -10.80
CA ASN A 70 -13.60 5.45 -10.93
C ASN A 70 -12.68 4.58 -11.80
N PHE A 71 -11.37 4.72 -11.59
CA PHE A 71 -10.37 4.11 -12.44
C PHE A 71 -10.18 2.63 -12.07
N PRO A 72 -10.35 1.68 -13.01
CA PRO A 72 -10.39 0.26 -12.69
C PRO A 72 -9.01 -0.28 -12.29
N LEU A 73 -9.03 -1.21 -11.33
CA LEU A 73 -7.88 -2.01 -10.90
C LEU A 73 -8.23 -3.48 -11.09
N ASP A 74 -7.43 -4.21 -11.86
CA ASP A 74 -7.60 -5.65 -12.06
C ASP A 74 -6.23 -6.30 -12.23
N ILE A 75 -5.88 -7.14 -11.26
CA ILE A 75 -4.64 -7.90 -11.25
C ILE A 75 -4.79 -9.21 -10.50
N SER A 76 -4.12 -10.25 -11.00
CA SER A 76 -4.05 -11.54 -10.32
C SER A 76 -2.61 -12.01 -10.22
N PHE A 77 -2.25 -12.52 -9.05
CA PHE A 77 -0.93 -12.99 -8.70
C PHE A 77 -0.95 -14.49 -8.35
N LYS A 78 0.21 -15.11 -8.51
CA LYS A 78 0.54 -16.42 -7.95
C LYS A 78 1.82 -16.31 -7.13
N SER A 79 1.91 -17.09 -6.07
CA SER A 79 3.08 -17.13 -5.20
C SER A 79 3.12 -18.45 -4.43
N THR A 80 4.32 -18.84 -3.97
CA THR A 80 4.55 -19.98 -3.08
C THR A 80 4.71 -19.54 -1.61
N ASN A 81 4.95 -18.26 -1.36
CA ASN A 81 5.21 -17.69 -0.03
C ASN A 81 4.59 -16.28 0.12
N PRO A 82 3.80 -16.01 1.18
CA PRO A 82 3.21 -14.68 1.42
C PRO A 82 4.20 -13.53 1.66
N HIS A 83 5.51 -13.80 1.82
CA HIS A 83 6.53 -12.77 2.02
C HIS A 83 6.59 -11.78 0.84
N GLY A 84 6.73 -10.49 1.14
CA GLY A 84 6.70 -9.43 0.11
C GLY A 84 5.31 -9.21 -0.48
N TRP A 85 4.28 -9.29 0.37
CA TRP A 85 2.88 -9.13 -0.01
C TRP A 85 2.66 -7.91 -0.92
N PRO A 86 1.85 -8.03 -1.99
CA PRO A 86 1.65 -6.95 -2.94
C PRO A 86 1.09 -5.68 -2.30
N GLN A 87 1.61 -4.55 -2.77
CA GLN A 87 1.23 -3.21 -2.36
C GLN A 87 0.77 -2.43 -3.60
N LEU A 88 -0.21 -1.56 -3.40
CA LEU A 88 -0.68 -0.59 -4.36
C LEU A 88 -0.05 0.76 -4.03
N ILE A 89 0.68 1.31 -5.00
CA ILE A 89 1.21 2.67 -4.94
C ILE A 89 0.36 3.54 -5.87
N ILE A 90 -0.12 4.68 -5.35
CA ILE A 90 -0.85 5.68 -6.12
C ILE A 90 -0.05 6.98 -6.09
N SER A 91 0.21 7.53 -7.27
CA SER A 91 0.83 8.84 -7.46
C SER A 91 -0.18 9.77 -8.12
N VAL A 92 -0.53 10.88 -7.48
CA VAL A 92 -1.49 11.84 -8.03
C VAL A 92 -0.74 13.05 -8.57
N TYR A 93 -1.04 13.41 -9.81
CA TYR A 93 -0.46 14.52 -10.54
C TYR A 93 -1.51 15.61 -10.73
N GLY A 94 -1.05 16.86 -10.84
CA GLY A 94 -1.90 17.98 -11.19
C GLY A 94 -1.07 19.19 -11.61
N LEU A 95 -1.72 20.11 -12.32
CA LEU A 95 -1.08 21.26 -12.96
C LEU A 95 -0.54 22.28 -11.95
N ASP A 96 0.68 22.77 -12.16
CA ASP A 96 1.23 23.91 -11.44
C ASP A 96 0.73 25.24 -12.03
N THR A 97 1.16 26.37 -11.44
CA THR A 97 0.81 27.71 -11.91
C THR A 97 1.31 28.01 -13.33
N PHE A 98 2.25 27.22 -13.84
CA PHE A 98 2.85 27.34 -15.16
C PHE A 98 2.32 26.28 -16.14
N GLY A 99 1.35 25.45 -15.72
CA GLY A 99 0.76 24.39 -16.55
C GLY A 99 1.60 23.11 -16.65
N ASN A 100 2.62 22.92 -15.82
CA ASN A 100 3.39 21.68 -15.77
C ASN A 100 2.69 20.64 -14.90
N ASP A 101 2.75 19.37 -15.31
CA ASP A 101 2.34 18.25 -14.47
C ASP A 101 3.32 18.07 -13.33
N VAL A 102 2.81 18.12 -12.10
CA VAL A 102 3.64 17.95 -10.90
C VAL A 102 2.94 17.04 -9.91
N VAL A 103 3.70 16.15 -9.28
CA VAL A 103 3.18 15.27 -8.23
C VAL A 103 2.63 16.08 -7.04
N ARG A 104 1.40 15.76 -6.64
CA ARG A 104 0.66 16.33 -5.51
C ARG A 104 0.58 15.42 -4.31
N GLY A 105 0.84 14.14 -4.50
CA GLY A 105 0.88 13.18 -3.41
C GLY A 105 1.21 11.79 -3.91
N TYR A 106 1.87 11.03 -3.04
CA TYR A 106 2.04 9.60 -3.11
C TYR A 106 1.24 8.95 -1.99
N GLY A 107 0.68 7.80 -2.27
CA GLY A 107 0.01 6.96 -1.29
C GLY A 107 0.42 5.51 -1.52
N VAL A 108 0.50 4.76 -0.42
CA VAL A 108 0.86 3.34 -0.46
C VAL A 108 -0.08 2.59 0.48
N CYS A 109 -0.67 1.50 0.01
CA CYS A 109 -1.37 0.56 0.87
C CYS A 109 -1.00 -0.88 0.48
N HIS A 110 -1.12 -1.80 1.44
CA HIS A 110 -1.05 -3.21 1.12
C HIS A 110 -2.38 -3.66 0.50
N LEU A 111 -2.33 -4.66 -0.38
CA LEU A 111 -3.56 -5.32 -0.80
C LEU A 111 -4.23 -6.01 0.40
N PRO A 112 -5.57 -6.05 0.46
CA PRO A 112 -6.29 -6.74 1.53
C PRO A 112 -5.82 -8.19 1.69
N VAL A 113 -5.70 -8.69 2.90
CA VAL A 113 -5.32 -10.10 3.12
C VAL A 113 -6.55 -11.01 3.22
N VAL A 114 -7.67 -10.44 3.60
CA VAL A 114 -8.94 -11.15 3.81
C VAL A 114 -9.75 -11.14 2.52
N ASN A 115 -10.30 -12.29 2.16
CA ASN A 115 -11.23 -12.40 1.04
C ASN A 115 -12.48 -11.55 1.29
N GLY A 116 -12.92 -10.84 0.26
CA GLY A 116 -14.09 -9.98 0.32
C GLY A 116 -13.80 -8.57 -0.15
N GLN A 117 -14.77 -7.68 0.07
CA GLN A 117 -14.68 -6.27 -0.28
C GLN A 117 -14.07 -5.48 0.86
N SER A 118 -13.27 -4.48 0.51
CA SER A 118 -12.63 -3.54 1.41
C SER A 118 -12.68 -2.16 0.78
N SER A 119 -13.00 -1.15 1.59
CA SER A 119 -12.97 0.24 1.19
C SER A 119 -11.99 0.96 2.10
N GLU A 120 -10.94 1.51 1.51
CA GLU A 120 -9.82 2.09 2.25
C GLU A 120 -9.66 3.56 1.86
N GLU A 121 -9.39 4.39 2.86
CA GLU A 121 -8.98 5.78 2.67
C GLU A 121 -7.46 5.86 2.78
N MET A 122 -6.80 6.16 1.67
CA MET A 122 -5.36 6.29 1.57
C MET A 122 -4.95 7.76 1.74
N ILE A 123 -4.16 8.05 2.77
CA ILE A 123 -3.60 9.39 2.97
C ILE A 123 -2.46 9.62 1.98
N MET A 124 -2.51 10.76 1.30
CA MET A 124 -1.56 11.16 0.27
C MET A 124 -0.52 12.11 0.86
N PHE A 125 0.75 11.77 0.70
CA PHE A 125 1.87 12.53 1.25
C PHE A 125 2.86 12.94 0.17
N VAL A 126 3.54 14.06 0.38
CA VAL A 126 4.70 14.46 -0.44
C VAL A 126 5.95 14.57 0.43
N PRO A 127 7.15 14.36 -0.13
CA PRO A 127 8.38 14.70 0.57
C PRO A 127 8.49 16.22 0.75
N GLU A 128 8.89 16.68 1.93
CA GLU A 128 9.30 18.06 2.19
C GLU A 128 10.81 18.20 1.98
N SER A 129 11.23 19.13 1.11
CA SER A 129 12.66 19.50 1.02
C SER A 129 13.15 20.04 2.37
N SER A 130 14.32 19.57 2.79
CA SER A 130 15.01 19.99 4.03
C SER A 130 15.52 21.44 3.98
N SER A 131 15.64 22.06 2.80
CA SER A 131 16.23 23.39 2.63
C SER A 131 15.28 24.42 1.98
N THR A 132 15.12 25.60 2.60
CA THR A 132 14.33 26.74 2.09
C THR A 132 14.85 27.29 0.76
N LEU A 133 16.16 27.23 0.52
CA LEU A 133 16.76 27.62 -0.77
C LEU A 133 16.42 26.62 -1.90
N GLN A 134 16.32 25.32 -1.62
CA GLN A 134 15.81 24.34 -2.60
C GLN A 134 14.33 24.61 -2.94
N LYS A 135 13.51 25.02 -1.97
CA LYS A 135 12.12 25.42 -2.24
C LYS A 135 12.03 26.65 -3.13
N LEU A 136 12.89 27.65 -2.90
CA LEU A 136 12.96 28.87 -3.74
C LEU A 136 13.45 28.53 -5.16
N THR A 137 14.47 27.68 -5.28
CA THR A 137 15.05 27.29 -6.58
C THR A 137 14.10 26.37 -7.36
N SER A 138 13.41 25.42 -6.71
CA SER A 138 12.35 24.60 -7.30
C SER A 138 11.12 25.40 -7.71
N TRP A 139 10.77 26.45 -6.95
CA TRP A 139 9.72 27.40 -7.33
C TRP A 139 10.14 28.23 -8.55
N LEU A 140 11.42 28.63 -8.64
CA LEU A 140 11.96 29.42 -9.76
C LEU A 140 12.22 28.58 -11.03
N THR A 141 12.55 27.30 -10.91
CA THR A 141 12.88 26.40 -12.04
C THR A 141 11.77 25.42 -12.39
N GLY A 142 10.65 25.40 -11.65
CA GLY A 142 9.52 24.49 -11.87
C GLY A 142 9.78 23.02 -11.52
N LYS A 143 11.01 22.64 -11.19
CA LYS A 143 11.35 21.25 -10.83
C LYS A 143 11.12 21.00 -9.34
N ARG A 144 9.95 20.45 -8.99
CA ARG A 144 9.70 19.95 -7.63
C ARG A 144 10.47 18.65 -7.39
N PRO A 145 10.89 18.38 -6.14
CA PRO A 145 11.48 17.10 -5.79
C PRO A 145 10.44 15.99 -5.97
N GLU A 146 10.67 15.15 -6.97
CA GLU A 146 9.92 13.91 -7.19
C GLU A 146 10.76 12.74 -6.72
N TYR A 147 10.12 11.65 -6.28
CA TYR A 147 10.87 10.43 -6.06
C TYR A 147 11.40 9.96 -7.41
N VAL A 148 12.69 9.63 -7.46
CA VAL A 148 13.33 9.06 -8.67
C VAL A 148 12.60 7.77 -9.08
N ASP A 149 12.07 7.03 -8.12
CA ASP A 149 11.15 5.91 -8.34
C ASP A 149 10.15 5.81 -7.18
N ALA A 150 8.85 5.90 -7.49
CA ALA A 150 7.78 5.75 -6.50
C ALA A 150 7.77 4.35 -5.87
N ARG A 151 8.31 3.33 -6.56
CA ARG A 151 8.42 1.95 -6.04
C ARG A 151 9.34 1.86 -4.81
N LEU A 152 10.20 2.85 -4.58
CA LEU A 152 11.01 2.94 -3.37
C LEU A 152 10.15 3.11 -2.12
N LEU A 153 8.94 3.67 -2.22
CA LEU A 153 8.03 3.82 -1.09
C LEU A 153 7.57 2.48 -0.51
N ALA A 154 7.56 1.43 -1.34
CA ALA A 154 7.24 0.08 -0.93
C ALA A 154 8.42 -0.64 -0.28
N ARG A 155 9.66 -0.20 -0.56
CA ARG A 155 10.88 -0.81 -0.02
C ARG A 155 11.21 -0.15 1.33
N GLY A 156 11.63 -0.96 2.31
CA GLY A 156 12.07 -0.45 3.61
C GLY A 156 13.38 0.35 3.54
N ASP A 157 14.18 0.09 2.50
CA ASP A 157 15.43 0.80 2.21
C ASP A 157 15.16 2.23 1.74
N GLY A 158 15.73 3.21 2.45
CA GLY A 158 15.54 4.63 2.14
C GLY A 158 14.52 5.34 3.03
N ARG A 159 13.97 4.70 4.06
CA ARG A 159 13.23 5.36 5.16
C ARG A 159 14.11 6.26 6.06
N GLU A 160 15.34 6.53 5.64
CA GLU A 160 16.23 7.48 6.30
C GLU A 160 15.85 8.92 5.93
N VAL A 161 15.08 9.55 6.81
CA VAL A 161 15.04 11.00 7.02
C VAL A 161 14.50 11.85 5.84
N THR A 162 13.36 11.49 5.26
CA THR A 162 12.53 12.45 4.50
C THR A 162 11.30 12.83 5.30
N ARG A 163 11.26 14.08 5.78
CA ARG A 163 10.06 14.67 6.37
C ARG A 163 8.97 14.69 5.30
N VAL A 164 7.77 14.20 5.62
CA VAL A 164 6.64 14.17 4.69
C VAL A 164 5.51 15.08 5.16
N ARG A 165 4.73 15.62 4.22
CA ARG A 165 3.52 16.39 4.49
C ARG A 165 2.32 15.73 3.83
N SER A 166 1.24 15.53 4.57
CA SER A 166 -0.06 15.14 4.01
C SER A 166 -0.67 16.27 3.18
N GLN A 167 -1.15 15.97 1.97
CA GLN A 167 -1.77 16.94 1.05
C GLN A 167 -3.21 16.59 0.64
N GLY A 168 -3.68 15.39 0.95
CA GLY A 168 -5.02 14.93 0.57
C GLY A 168 -5.23 13.46 0.89
N CYS A 169 -6.33 12.92 0.38
CA CYS A 169 -6.66 11.50 0.49
C CYS A 169 -7.29 10.96 -0.79
N VAL A 170 -7.15 9.66 -1.00
CA VAL A 170 -7.70 8.89 -2.11
C VAL A 170 -8.52 7.74 -1.55
N TRP A 171 -9.72 7.52 -2.07
CA TRP A 171 -10.57 6.39 -1.71
C TRP A 171 -10.43 5.30 -2.75
N ILE A 172 -10.14 4.09 -2.27
CA ILE A 172 -10.05 2.88 -3.09
C ILE A 172 -11.05 1.85 -2.60
N ASN A 173 -11.60 1.11 -3.55
CA ASN A 173 -12.45 -0.04 -3.27
C ASN A 173 -11.83 -1.26 -3.91
N LEU A 174 -11.52 -2.27 -3.11
CA LEU A 174 -10.82 -3.48 -3.53
C LEU A 174 -11.61 -4.71 -3.07
N MET A 175 -11.83 -5.62 -4.00
CA MET A 175 -12.33 -6.96 -3.78
C MET A 175 -11.20 -7.95 -3.97
N LEU A 176 -10.86 -8.69 -2.91
CA LEU A 176 -9.84 -9.72 -2.94
C LEU A 176 -10.46 -11.12 -2.94
N CYS A 177 -9.98 -11.95 -3.86
CA CYS A 177 -10.31 -13.35 -4.00
C CYS A 177 -9.02 -14.18 -3.99
N SER A 178 -8.78 -14.92 -2.91
CA SER A 178 -7.67 -15.87 -2.82
C SER A 178 -8.15 -17.32 -2.98
N LYS A 179 -7.42 -18.10 -3.78
CA LYS A 179 -7.60 -19.56 -3.93
C LYS A 179 -6.39 -20.28 -3.34
N THR A 180 -6.64 -21.38 -2.64
CA THR A 180 -5.62 -22.20 -1.94
C THR A 180 -4.93 -21.50 -0.76
N PHE A 181 -5.01 -20.16 -0.68
CA PHE A 181 -4.47 -19.38 0.43
C PHE A 181 -5.09 -19.76 1.77
N ILE A 182 -6.41 -19.99 1.88
CA ILE A 182 -7.07 -20.34 3.16
C ILE A 182 -6.50 -21.63 3.79
N SER A 183 -6.12 -22.62 2.98
CA SER A 183 -5.48 -23.86 3.47
C SER A 183 -4.08 -23.62 4.08
N MET A 184 -3.32 -22.65 3.55
CA MET A 184 -2.00 -22.25 4.06
C MET A 184 -2.05 -21.15 5.13
N ALA A 185 -2.96 -20.20 5.01
CA ALA A 185 -3.14 -19.05 5.88
C ALA A 185 -3.83 -19.44 7.19
N LEU A 186 -4.75 -20.41 7.22
CA LEU A 186 -5.25 -20.94 8.50
C LEU A 186 -4.12 -21.60 9.30
N LYS A 187 -3.22 -22.36 8.65
CA LYS A 187 -2.01 -22.89 9.33
C LYS A 187 -1.13 -21.76 9.86
N THR A 188 -0.88 -20.73 9.05
CA THR A 188 0.04 -19.63 9.40
C THR A 188 -0.54 -18.63 10.40
N ILE A 189 -1.81 -18.25 10.28
CA ILE A 189 -2.50 -17.34 11.23
C ILE A 189 -2.68 -18.03 12.58
N ILE A 190 -2.98 -19.34 12.60
CA ILE A 190 -2.94 -20.14 13.83
C ILE A 190 -1.51 -20.11 14.38
N THR A 191 -0.47 -20.42 13.59
CA THR A 191 0.91 -20.38 14.07
C THR A 191 1.33 -19.00 14.61
N VAL A 192 1.08 -17.91 13.90
CA VAL A 192 1.46 -16.54 14.33
C VAL A 192 0.67 -16.12 15.57
N LYS A 193 -0.63 -16.43 15.65
CA LYS A 193 -1.46 -16.12 16.83
C LYS A 193 -1.05 -16.97 18.05
N TYR A 194 -0.71 -18.25 17.84
CA TYR A 194 -0.16 -19.12 18.89
C TYR A 194 1.25 -18.71 19.32
N GLN A 195 2.09 -18.21 18.41
CA GLN A 195 3.45 -17.77 18.71
C GLN A 195 3.42 -16.44 19.48
N PHE A 196 2.52 -15.51 19.13
CA PHE A 196 2.24 -14.31 19.94
C PHE A 196 1.68 -14.66 21.32
N LEU A 197 0.73 -15.61 21.41
CA LEU A 197 0.20 -16.07 22.71
C LEU A 197 1.28 -16.75 23.56
N SER A 198 2.10 -17.61 22.97
CA SER A 198 3.21 -18.30 23.65
C SER A 198 4.24 -17.32 24.16
N MET A 199 4.56 -16.29 23.39
CA MET A 199 5.50 -15.24 23.76
C MET A 199 4.98 -14.43 24.96
N MET A 200 3.71 -14.00 24.94
CA MET A 200 3.08 -13.34 26.10
C MET A 200 3.02 -14.23 27.34
N VAL A 201 2.68 -15.52 27.19
CA VAL A 201 2.65 -16.47 28.32
C VAL A 201 4.06 -16.65 28.92
N CYS A 202 5.10 -16.67 28.09
CA CYS A 202 6.48 -16.76 28.55
C CYS A 202 6.90 -15.51 29.34
N GLU A 203 6.50 -14.32 28.88
CA GLU A 203 6.77 -13.04 29.53
C GLU A 203 6.06 -12.91 30.88
N ILE A 204 4.80 -13.35 30.97
CA ILE A 204 4.02 -13.40 32.22
C ILE A 204 4.64 -14.38 33.23
N LYS A 205 5.12 -15.55 32.77
CA LYS A 205 5.83 -16.52 33.64
C LYS A 205 7.13 -15.92 34.18
N SER A 206 7.89 -15.22 33.33
CA SER A 206 9.13 -14.55 33.72
C SER A 206 8.89 -13.46 34.78
N LEU A 207 7.83 -12.65 34.59
CA LEU A 207 7.41 -11.64 35.57
C LEU A 207 6.94 -12.24 36.89
N LYS A 208 6.19 -13.36 36.87
CA LYS A 208 5.79 -14.06 38.10
C LYS A 208 7.01 -14.61 38.86
N GLN A 209 7.99 -15.19 38.17
CA GLN A 209 9.22 -15.68 38.81
C GLN A 209 10.04 -14.53 39.42
N TYR A 210 10.12 -13.39 38.74
CA TYR A 210 10.78 -12.19 39.26
C TYR A 210 10.09 -11.67 40.53
N LEU A 211 8.75 -11.58 40.55
CA LEU A 211 7.98 -11.13 41.71
C LEU A 211 8.08 -12.10 42.90
N VAL A 212 8.12 -13.41 42.65
CA VAL A 212 8.34 -14.42 43.69
C VAL A 212 9.75 -14.31 44.29
N LYS A 213 10.78 -14.12 43.47
CA LYS A 213 12.15 -13.84 43.96
C LYS A 213 12.22 -12.57 44.80
N LYS A 214 11.52 -11.51 44.39
CA LYS A 214 11.50 -10.23 45.13
C LYS A 214 10.79 -10.35 46.49
N LYS A 215 9.76 -11.19 46.61
CA LYS A 215 9.09 -11.49 47.89
C LYS A 215 9.89 -12.39 48.83
N SER A 216 10.86 -13.15 48.31
CA SER A 216 11.74 -14.02 49.12
C SER A 216 12.97 -13.28 49.68
N GLN A 217 13.21 -12.04 49.25
CA GLN A 217 14.34 -11.20 49.69
C GLN A 217 13.88 -10.01 50.56
N SER A 218 12.59 -9.99 50.92
CA SER A 218 11.97 -9.11 51.91
C SER A 218 11.49 -9.95 53.08
#